data_AF-A0A7S2CPG7-F1
#
_entry.id   AF-A0A7S2CPG7-F1
#
_cell.length_a   1.000
_cell.length_b   1.000
_cell.length_c   1.000
_cell.angle_alpha   90.00
_cell.angle_beta   90.00
_cell.angle_gamma   90.00
#
_symmetry.space_group_name_H-M   'P 1'
#
loop_
_entity.id
_entity.type
_entity.pdbx_description
1 polymer ?
#
loop_
_entity_poly.entity_id
_entity_poly.type
_entity_poly.pdbx_seq_one_letter_code
_entity_poly.pdbx_strand_id
1 'polypeptide(L)'
;GDFADVYDEVCSALEVGACIGIFPEGGSHDRTDLLSLKPGVALMALGARLPVPIVPVGLNYFRGHLIRSAKVTVHIGAPILPSTSEVAGHEAGGDQKQAACSSLLARIERAMRDVIVPAASYDELRSIHVARRLWLGAGRQNLAPAVRQDLDRRFAFGYNRLLSESGGKAQGLEELKRDLLAYDRELQRLGLRDSQVPTLQRAPVSATLFTLGHMLVMLGIASLPTIILNAPVGMAAVAWAKCKQ
;
A
#
# COMPACT_ATOMS: atom_id res chain seq x y z
N GLY A 1 -26.21 31.20 2.43
CA GLY A 1 -26.78 30.13 1.60
C GLY A 1 -25.88 28.93 1.74
N ASP A 2 -26.01 28.24 2.86
CA ASP A 2 -25.35 27.03 3.38
C ASP A 2 -23.86 26.78 3.06
N PHE A 3 -23.44 26.85 1.80
CA PHE A 3 -22.05 26.62 1.39
C PHE A 3 -21.09 27.72 1.83
N ALA A 4 -21.51 28.99 1.83
CA ALA A 4 -20.64 30.10 2.28
C ALA A 4 -20.23 29.92 3.75
N ASP A 5 -21.21 29.55 4.58
CA ASP A 5 -21.00 29.32 6.01
C ASP A 5 -20.05 28.12 6.24
N VAL A 6 -20.18 27.06 5.43
CA VAL A 6 -19.25 25.91 5.45
C VAL A 6 -17.82 26.31 5.06
N TYR A 7 -17.65 27.15 4.03
CA TYR A 7 -16.31 27.62 3.62
C TYR A 7 -15.65 28.46 4.72
N ASP A 8 -16.41 29.34 5.38
CA ASP A 8 -15.89 30.18 6.46
C ASP A 8 -15.49 29.35 7.69
N GLU A 9 -16.26 28.31 8.03
CA GLU A 9 -15.93 27.36 9.09
C GLU A 9 -14.67 26.55 8.74
N VAL A 10 -14.56 26.09 7.49
CA VAL A 10 -13.37 25.39 6.99
C VAL A 10 -12.13 26.27 7.09
N CYS A 11 -12.20 27.53 6.65
CA CYS A 11 -11.10 28.48 6.76
C CYS A 11 -10.71 28.72 8.22
N SER A 12 -11.69 28.91 9.11
CA SER A 12 -11.46 29.10 10.54
C SER A 12 -10.80 27.88 11.18
N ALA A 13 -11.24 26.66 10.82
CA ALA A 13 -10.63 25.43 11.31
C ALA A 13 -9.17 25.28 10.85
N LEU A 14 -8.88 25.61 9.58
CA LEU A 14 -7.52 25.60 9.03
C LEU A 14 -6.60 26.62 9.72
N GLU A 15 -7.12 27.79 10.11
CA GLU A 15 -6.37 28.82 10.84
C GLU A 15 -5.92 28.35 12.24
N VAL A 16 -6.73 27.50 12.90
CA VAL A 16 -6.41 26.91 14.21
C VAL A 16 -5.49 25.67 14.08
N GLY A 17 -5.11 25.30 12.85
CA GLY A 17 -4.24 24.16 12.58
C GLY A 17 -4.96 22.82 12.47
N ALA A 18 -6.28 22.81 12.26
CA ALA A 18 -7.02 21.59 11.97
C ALA A 18 -6.68 21.03 10.57
N CYS A 19 -7.00 19.75 10.36
CA CYS A 19 -6.81 19.07 9.08
C CYS A 19 -8.16 18.63 8.52
N ILE A 20 -8.34 18.74 7.20
CA ILE A 20 -9.60 18.46 6.53
C ILE A 20 -9.36 17.44 5.40
N GLY A 21 -10.13 16.36 5.40
CA GLY A 21 -10.17 15.37 4.33
C GLY A 21 -11.36 15.63 3.40
N ILE A 22 -11.12 15.78 2.10
CA ILE A 22 -12.15 16.08 1.11
C ILE A 22 -12.05 15.10 -0.05
N PHE A 23 -13.21 14.64 -0.55
CA PHE A 23 -13.31 13.89 -1.80
C PHE A 23 -13.82 14.83 -2.91
N PRO A 24 -12.91 15.41 -3.72
CA PRO A 24 -13.26 16.47 -4.66
C PRO A 24 -14.16 16.04 -5.82
N GLU A 25 -14.32 14.73 -6.07
CA GLU A 25 -15.23 14.18 -7.09
C GLU A 25 -16.71 14.17 -6.65
N GLY A 26 -16.98 14.13 -5.34
CA GLY A 26 -18.34 14.18 -4.81
C GLY A 26 -19.19 12.91 -5.01
N GLY A 27 -18.61 11.76 -5.34
CA GLY A 27 -19.30 10.46 -5.38
C GLY A 27 -18.34 9.27 -5.46
N SER A 28 -18.77 8.09 -4.99
CA SER A 28 -18.03 6.83 -5.15
C SER A 28 -18.29 6.27 -6.55
N HIS A 29 -17.27 6.23 -7.40
CA HIS A 29 -17.39 5.64 -8.74
C HIS A 29 -16.37 4.52 -8.92
N ASP A 30 -16.81 3.40 -9.49
CA ASP A 30 -15.99 2.21 -9.77
C ASP A 30 -15.06 2.38 -11.00
N ARG A 31 -14.90 3.61 -11.52
CA ARG A 31 -14.03 3.88 -12.68
C ARG A 31 -12.64 4.30 -12.21
N THR A 32 -11.62 3.81 -12.91
CA THR A 32 -10.19 4.06 -12.61
C THR A 32 -9.69 5.45 -13.03
N ASP A 33 -10.57 6.28 -13.61
CA ASP A 33 -10.23 7.61 -14.11
C ASP A 33 -10.71 8.70 -13.16
N LEU A 34 -9.81 9.64 -12.84
CA LEU A 34 -10.11 10.82 -12.05
C LEU A 34 -11.17 11.67 -12.76
N LEU A 35 -12.34 11.86 -12.13
CA LEU A 35 -13.37 12.78 -12.56
C LEU A 35 -12.87 14.23 -12.42
N SER A 36 -13.53 15.16 -13.11
CA SER A 36 -13.21 16.58 -12.96
C SER A 36 -13.39 17.00 -11.49
N LEU A 37 -12.36 17.61 -10.93
CA LEU A 37 -12.38 17.98 -9.52
C LEU A 37 -13.23 19.24 -9.33
N LYS A 38 -14.01 19.28 -8.25
CA LYS A 38 -14.76 20.48 -7.90
C LYS A 38 -13.80 21.61 -7.49
N PRO A 39 -14.02 22.85 -7.94
CA PRO A 39 -13.15 24.00 -7.64
C PRO A 39 -13.14 24.39 -6.16
N GLY A 40 -14.08 23.88 -5.35
CA GLY A 40 -14.17 24.17 -3.92
C GLY A 40 -12.87 23.91 -3.14
N VAL A 41 -12.09 22.87 -3.51
CA VAL A 41 -10.82 22.58 -2.85
C VAL A 41 -9.79 23.70 -3.09
N ALA A 42 -9.72 24.22 -4.31
CA ALA A 42 -8.82 25.34 -4.62
C ALA A 42 -9.27 26.64 -3.93
N LEU A 43 -10.59 26.87 -3.83
CA LEU A 43 -11.15 28.03 -3.13
C LEU A 43 -10.84 28.00 -1.62
N MET A 44 -10.99 26.85 -0.96
CA MET A 44 -10.64 26.70 0.46
C MET A 44 -9.16 26.95 0.72
N ALA A 45 -8.29 26.38 -0.12
CA ALA A 45 -6.85 26.50 0.06
C ALA A 45 -6.32 27.93 -0.21
N LEU A 46 -6.93 28.65 -1.18
CA LEU A 46 -6.57 30.04 -1.48
C LEU A 46 -7.24 31.06 -0.54
N GLY A 47 -8.39 30.71 0.03
CA GLY A 47 -9.12 31.57 0.97
C GLY A 47 -8.59 31.50 2.41
N ALA A 48 -7.78 30.49 2.73
CA ALA A 48 -7.13 30.39 4.03
C ALA A 48 -6.06 31.49 4.20
N ARG A 49 -6.04 32.15 5.36
CA ARG A 49 -5.04 33.20 5.68
C ARG A 49 -3.62 32.69 5.82
N LEU A 50 -3.45 31.41 6.12
CA LEU A 50 -2.16 30.75 6.25
C LEU A 50 -1.91 29.87 5.02
N PRO A 51 -0.64 29.66 4.62
CA PRO A 51 -0.31 28.76 3.54
C PRO A 51 -0.67 27.31 3.92
N VAL A 52 -1.79 26.82 3.40
CA VAL A 52 -2.27 25.45 3.66
C VAL A 52 -1.71 24.48 2.62
N PRO A 53 -0.93 23.47 3.02
CA PRO A 53 -0.45 22.44 2.10
C PRO A 53 -1.58 21.45 1.74
N ILE A 54 -1.79 21.23 0.46
CA ILE A 54 -2.74 20.25 -0.06
C ILE A 54 -1.99 18.95 -0.32
N VAL A 55 -2.37 17.87 0.35
CA VAL A 55 -1.72 16.56 0.17
C VAL A 55 -2.62 15.66 -0.67
N PRO A 56 -2.24 15.30 -1.91
CA PRO A 56 -3.02 14.37 -2.73
C PRO A 56 -2.90 12.96 -2.17
N VAL A 57 -4.03 12.27 -2.04
CA VAL A 57 -4.11 10.91 -1.50
C VAL A 57 -4.90 10.02 -2.46
N GLY A 58 -4.25 9.00 -3.00
CA GLY A 58 -4.86 7.95 -3.82
C GLY A 58 -5.22 6.74 -2.96
N LEU A 59 -6.47 6.31 -3.04
CA LEU A 59 -6.97 5.14 -2.31
C LEU A 59 -7.36 4.05 -3.30
N ASN A 60 -6.68 2.91 -3.22
CA ASN A 60 -7.03 1.73 -4.00
C ASN A 60 -7.69 0.69 -3.09
N TYR A 61 -9.02 0.59 -3.20
CA TYR A 61 -9.83 -0.37 -2.47
C TYR A 61 -9.88 -1.71 -3.22
N PHE A 62 -9.54 -2.79 -2.54
CA PHE A 62 -9.69 -4.13 -3.09
C PHE A 62 -10.64 -4.97 -2.25
N ARG A 63 -11.67 -5.51 -2.91
CA ARG A 63 -12.78 -6.30 -2.36
C ARG A 63 -13.69 -5.50 -1.42
N GLY A 64 -14.45 -4.56 -1.98
CA GLY A 64 -15.45 -3.76 -1.24
C GLY A 64 -16.58 -4.57 -0.57
N HIS A 65 -16.67 -5.87 -0.83
CA HIS A 65 -17.68 -6.79 -0.31
C HIS A 65 -17.25 -7.61 0.93
N LEU A 66 -15.99 -7.49 1.38
CA LEU A 66 -15.49 -8.21 2.56
C LEU A 66 -15.04 -7.23 3.65
N ILE A 67 -15.98 -6.94 4.56
CA ILE A 67 -15.90 -5.93 5.65
C ILE A 67 -14.67 -6.08 6.57
N ARG A 68 -13.98 -7.23 6.57
CA ARG A 68 -12.83 -7.51 7.46
C ARG A 68 -11.54 -7.91 6.77
N SER A 69 -11.53 -8.00 5.44
CA SER A 69 -10.37 -8.51 4.67
C SER A 69 -9.99 -7.62 3.48
N ALA A 70 -10.61 -6.44 3.38
CA ALA A 70 -10.31 -5.47 2.34
C ALA A 70 -8.91 -4.89 2.57
N LYS A 71 -7.97 -5.26 1.72
CA LYS A 71 -6.64 -4.65 1.69
C LYS A 71 -6.78 -3.34 0.92
N VAL A 72 -6.48 -2.23 1.58
CA VAL A 72 -6.43 -0.91 0.95
C VAL A 72 -4.99 -0.50 0.81
N THR A 73 -4.61 -0.04 -0.39
CA THR A 73 -3.32 0.60 -0.60
C THR A 73 -3.55 2.11 -0.64
N VAL A 74 -2.80 2.83 0.19
CA VAL A 74 -2.83 4.29 0.27
C VAL A 74 -1.55 4.83 -0.37
N HIS A 75 -1.70 5.69 -1.36
CA HIS A 75 -0.62 6.39 -2.02
C HIS A 75 -0.69 7.87 -1.63
N ILE A 76 0.37 8.39 -1.03
CA ILE A 76 0.44 9.78 -0.57
C ILE A 76 1.39 10.51 -1.50
N GLY A 77 0.93 11.59 -2.13
CA GLY A 77 1.77 12.40 -3.01
C GLY A 77 2.46 13.55 -2.28
N ALA A 78 3.27 14.28 -3.04
CA ALA A 78 3.98 15.44 -2.50
C ALA A 78 2.98 16.56 -2.13
N PRO A 79 3.18 17.27 -1.00
CA PRO A 79 2.36 18.42 -0.65
C PRO A 79 2.44 19.53 -1.69
N ILE A 80 1.29 20.11 -2.03
CA ILE A 80 1.14 21.21 -2.97
C ILE A 80 0.81 22.46 -2.16
N LEU A 81 1.71 23.43 -2.20
CA LEU A 81 1.46 24.76 -1.64
C LEU A 81 0.95 25.70 -2.73
N PRO A 82 -0.09 26.51 -2.44
CA PRO A 82 -0.47 27.62 -3.29
C PRO A 82 0.73 28.58 -3.49
N SER A 83 0.94 29.03 -4.72
CA SER A 83 1.99 29.99 -5.02
C SER A 83 1.56 31.41 -4.61
N THR A 84 2.52 32.29 -4.36
CA THR A 84 2.24 33.70 -4.01
C THR A 84 1.42 34.41 -5.08
N SER A 85 1.63 34.08 -6.37
CA SER A 85 0.83 34.62 -7.48
C SER A 85 -0.60 34.09 -7.51
N GLU A 86 -0.82 32.82 -7.14
CA GLU A 86 -2.17 32.24 -7.06
C GLU A 86 -2.96 32.90 -5.92
N VAL A 87 -2.32 33.13 -4.76
CA VAL A 87 -2.94 33.82 -3.63
C VAL A 87 -3.29 35.27 -3.98
N ALA A 88 -2.32 36.03 -4.54
CA ALA A 88 -2.55 37.41 -4.95
C ALA A 88 -3.67 37.54 -6.01
N GLY A 89 -3.73 36.61 -6.96
CA GLY A 89 -4.79 36.57 -7.96
C GLY A 89 -6.16 36.26 -7.36
N HIS A 90 -6.22 35.42 -6.32
CA HIS A 90 -7.45 35.15 -5.58
C HIS A 90 -7.97 36.41 -4.85
N GLU A 91 -7.07 37.15 -4.19
CA GLU A 91 -7.39 38.37 -3.45
C GLU A 91 -7.85 39.52 -4.38
N ALA A 92 -7.26 39.62 -5.56
CA ALA A 92 -7.60 40.66 -6.54
C ALA A 92 -9.02 40.54 -7.12
N GLY A 93 -9.64 39.36 -7.01
CA GLY A 93 -11.02 39.13 -7.43
C GLY A 93 -11.23 39.04 -8.95
N GLY A 94 -12.49 38.99 -9.38
CA GLY A 94 -12.88 38.93 -10.80
C GLY A 94 -12.24 37.76 -11.57
N ASP A 95 -11.80 38.05 -12.80
CA ASP A 95 -11.19 37.06 -13.70
C ASP A 95 -9.88 36.47 -13.14
N GLN A 96 -9.13 37.26 -12.36
CA GLN A 96 -7.86 36.82 -11.76
C GLN A 96 -8.08 35.75 -10.71
N LYS A 97 -9.17 35.86 -9.93
CA LYS A 97 -9.57 34.83 -8.96
C LYS A 97 -9.89 33.51 -9.65
N GLN A 98 -10.63 33.56 -10.75
CA GLN A 98 -10.97 32.36 -11.52
C GLN A 98 -9.72 31.72 -12.14
N ALA A 99 -8.80 32.52 -12.68
CA ALA A 99 -7.55 32.05 -13.24
C ALA A 99 -6.66 31.37 -12.17
N ALA A 100 -6.51 31.99 -10.99
CA ALA A 100 -5.76 31.44 -9.88
C ALA A 100 -6.35 30.09 -9.39
N CYS A 101 -7.66 30.04 -9.20
CA CYS A 101 -8.34 28.80 -8.79
C CYS A 101 -8.17 27.69 -9.84
N SER A 102 -8.31 28.02 -11.13
CA SER A 102 -8.16 27.05 -12.22
C SER A 102 -6.72 26.53 -12.31
N SER A 103 -5.73 27.40 -12.11
CA SER A 103 -4.31 27.03 -12.09
C SER A 103 -3.98 26.06 -10.96
N LEU A 104 -4.40 26.39 -9.73
CA LEU A 104 -4.21 25.52 -8.58
C LEU A 104 -4.96 24.20 -8.73
N LEU A 105 -6.21 24.24 -9.21
CA LEU A 105 -7.01 23.03 -9.45
C LEU A 105 -6.31 22.11 -10.47
N ALA A 106 -5.76 22.64 -11.56
CA ALA A 106 -5.04 21.84 -12.54
C ALA A 106 -3.77 21.18 -11.95
N ARG A 107 -3.07 21.86 -11.03
CA ARG A 107 -1.94 21.27 -10.29
C ARG A 107 -2.39 20.14 -9.37
N ILE A 108 -3.49 20.34 -8.64
CA ILE A 108 -4.09 19.31 -7.78
C ILE A 108 -4.52 18.11 -8.63
N GLU A 109 -5.21 18.33 -9.75
CA GLU A 109 -5.61 17.27 -10.68
C GLU A 109 -4.42 16.46 -11.18
N ARG A 110 -3.34 17.14 -11.59
CA ARG A 110 -2.11 16.47 -12.04
C ARG A 110 -1.51 15.60 -10.94
N ALA A 111 -1.39 16.15 -9.73
CA ALA A 111 -0.84 15.42 -8.60
C ALA A 111 -1.74 14.27 -8.12
N MET A 112 -3.06 14.42 -8.23
CA MET A 112 -4.03 13.36 -7.97
C MET A 112 -3.87 12.22 -8.98
N ARG A 113 -3.69 12.52 -10.27
CA ARG A 113 -3.36 11.49 -11.28
C ARG A 113 -2.03 10.79 -10.99
N ASP A 114 -1.06 11.47 -10.36
CA ASP A 114 0.21 10.86 -9.98
C ASP A 114 0.11 9.88 -8.80
N VAL A 115 -0.89 10.04 -7.93
CA VAL A 115 -1.11 9.11 -6.80
C VAL A 115 -2.09 7.99 -7.12
N ILE A 116 -2.85 8.10 -8.21
CA ILE A 116 -3.74 7.04 -8.68
C ILE A 116 -2.91 6.01 -9.44
N VAL A 117 -2.92 4.77 -8.96
CA VAL A 117 -2.37 3.63 -9.69
C VAL A 117 -3.52 3.00 -10.48
N PRO A 118 -3.59 3.19 -11.80
CA PRO A 118 -4.67 2.63 -12.61
C PRO A 118 -4.51 1.11 -12.68
N ALA A 119 -5.39 0.39 -12.00
CA ALA A 119 -5.51 -1.06 -12.11
C ALA A 119 -7.00 -1.42 -12.11
N ALA A 120 -7.47 -2.12 -13.15
CA ALA A 120 -8.88 -2.46 -13.29
C ALA A 120 -9.33 -3.57 -12.32
N SER A 121 -8.36 -4.31 -11.74
CA SER A 121 -8.64 -5.40 -10.80
C SER A 121 -7.54 -5.58 -9.75
N TYR A 122 -7.87 -6.25 -8.64
CA TYR A 122 -6.88 -6.62 -7.62
C TYR A 122 -5.77 -7.53 -8.18
N ASP A 123 -6.14 -8.47 -9.04
CA ASP A 123 -5.20 -9.42 -9.64
C ASP A 123 -4.22 -8.70 -10.57
N GLU A 124 -4.68 -7.67 -11.28
CA GLU A 124 -3.82 -6.79 -12.07
C GLU A 124 -2.84 -6.02 -11.18
N LEU A 125 -3.32 -5.33 -10.13
CA LEU A 125 -2.40 -4.63 -9.22
C LEU A 125 -1.40 -5.59 -8.57
N ARG A 126 -1.86 -6.78 -8.16
CA ARG A 126 -1.01 -7.82 -7.59
C ARG A 126 0.05 -8.27 -8.60
N SER A 127 -0.31 -8.51 -9.86
CA SER A 127 0.65 -8.84 -10.91
C SER A 127 1.67 -7.73 -11.14
N ILE A 128 1.25 -6.47 -11.14
CA ILE A 128 2.12 -5.28 -11.25
C ILE A 128 3.15 -5.27 -10.10
N HIS A 129 2.69 -5.47 -8.86
CA HIS A 129 3.57 -5.52 -7.69
C HIS A 129 4.56 -6.69 -7.75
N VAL A 130 4.13 -7.87 -8.20
CA VAL A 130 4.99 -9.05 -8.33
C VAL A 130 6.03 -8.81 -9.42
N ALA A 131 5.61 -8.31 -10.59
CA ALA A 131 6.50 -7.97 -11.69
C ALA A 131 7.59 -6.97 -11.26
N ARG A 132 7.20 -5.90 -10.54
CA ARG A 132 8.17 -4.94 -9.99
C ARG A 132 9.18 -5.60 -9.05
N ARG A 133 8.72 -6.46 -8.12
CA ARG A 133 9.61 -7.13 -7.15
C ARG A 133 10.59 -8.08 -7.84
N LEU A 134 10.13 -8.81 -8.86
CA LEU A 134 10.98 -9.67 -9.68
C LEU A 134 12.00 -8.85 -10.48
N TRP A 135 11.57 -7.74 -11.09
CA TRP A 135 12.45 -6.87 -11.87
C TRP A 135 13.56 -6.22 -11.03
N LEU A 136 13.26 -5.80 -9.79
CA LEU A 136 14.28 -5.27 -8.87
C LEU A 136 15.31 -6.33 -8.45
N GLY A 137 14.90 -7.60 -8.40
CA GLY A 137 15.68 -8.72 -7.92
C GLY A 137 15.77 -8.81 -6.39
N ALA A 138 16.29 -9.93 -5.87
CA ALA A 138 16.51 -10.09 -4.44
C ALA A 138 17.61 -9.15 -3.92
N GLY A 139 17.42 -8.62 -2.72
CA GLY A 139 18.36 -7.70 -2.06
C GLY A 139 18.12 -6.21 -2.35
N ARG A 140 17.36 -5.85 -3.39
CA ARG A 140 17.05 -4.43 -3.73
C ARG A 140 15.62 -4.00 -3.40
N GLN A 141 14.92 -4.77 -2.56
CA GLN A 141 13.51 -4.52 -2.25
C GLN A 141 13.31 -3.47 -1.15
N ASN A 142 14.37 -3.12 -0.40
CA ASN A 142 14.30 -2.10 0.63
C ASN A 142 14.42 -0.69 0.02
N LEU A 143 13.37 -0.29 -0.69
CA LEU A 143 13.25 1.03 -1.30
C LEU A 143 12.59 2.01 -0.35
N ALA A 144 13.02 3.27 -0.40
CA ALA A 144 12.30 4.38 0.22
C ALA A 144 10.84 4.42 -0.29
N PRO A 145 9.85 4.77 0.56
CA PRO A 145 8.43 4.72 0.19
C PRO A 145 8.10 5.50 -1.09
N ALA A 146 8.65 6.69 -1.26
CA ALA A 146 8.44 7.51 -2.46
C ALA A 146 8.94 6.84 -3.75
N VAL A 147 10.12 6.20 -3.69
CA VAL A 147 10.70 5.47 -4.83
C VAL A 147 9.87 4.23 -5.16
N ARG A 148 9.39 3.53 -4.13
CA ARG A 148 8.51 2.37 -4.31
C ARG A 148 7.21 2.77 -5.02
N GLN A 149 6.58 3.85 -4.56
CA GLN A 149 5.36 4.38 -5.15
C GLN A 149 5.54 4.83 -6.61
N ASP A 150 6.63 5.55 -6.92
CA ASP A 150 6.90 5.93 -8.30
C ASP A 150 7.15 4.71 -9.21
N LEU A 151 7.81 3.66 -8.71
CA LEU A 151 7.94 2.40 -9.46
C LEU A 151 6.60 1.71 -9.65
N ASP A 152 5.77 1.58 -8.61
CA ASP A 152 4.43 0.99 -8.71
C ASP A 152 3.61 1.71 -9.80
N ARG A 153 3.67 3.05 -9.82
CA ARG A 153 3.04 3.88 -10.87
C ARG A 153 3.61 3.61 -12.26
N ARG A 154 4.93 3.60 -12.44
CA ARG A 154 5.58 3.35 -13.74
C ARG A 154 5.22 1.97 -14.30
N PHE A 155 5.19 0.95 -13.44
CA PHE A 155 4.79 -0.40 -13.85
C PHE A 155 3.30 -0.45 -14.22
N ALA A 156 2.42 0.19 -13.46
CA ALA A 156 1.00 0.28 -13.81
C ALA A 156 0.77 1.04 -15.12
N PHE A 157 1.46 2.15 -15.33
CA PHE A 157 1.40 2.89 -16.59
C PHE A 157 1.90 2.04 -17.77
N GLY A 158 3.03 1.35 -17.60
CA GLY A 158 3.56 0.43 -18.60
C GLY A 158 2.59 -0.70 -18.94
N TYR A 159 1.96 -1.30 -17.93
CA TYR A 159 0.94 -2.34 -18.11
C TYR A 159 -0.26 -1.84 -18.93
N ASN A 160 -0.84 -0.69 -18.55
CA ASN A 160 -1.98 -0.10 -19.25
C ASN A 160 -1.64 0.31 -20.68
N ARG A 161 -0.44 0.83 -20.91
CA ARG A 161 0.06 1.16 -22.24
C ARG A 161 0.14 -0.09 -23.13
N LEU A 162 0.74 -1.18 -22.64
CA LEU A 162 0.83 -2.44 -23.37
C LEU A 162 -0.55 -3.03 -23.69
N LEU A 163 -1.48 -2.93 -22.75
CA LEU A 163 -2.86 -3.38 -22.94
C LEU A 163 -3.58 -2.57 -24.03
N SER A 164 -3.38 -1.25 -24.02
CA SER A 164 -3.97 -0.31 -24.99
C SER A 164 -3.41 -0.50 -26.39
N GLU A 165 -2.09 -0.61 -26.52
CA GLU A 165 -1.40 -0.85 -27.80
C GLU A 165 -1.79 -2.20 -28.43
N SER A 166 -2.16 -3.19 -27.61
CA SER A 166 -2.59 -4.50 -28.06
C SER A 166 -4.10 -4.61 -28.34
N GLY A 167 -4.83 -3.50 -28.33
CA GLY A 167 -6.29 -3.49 -28.53
C GLY A 167 -7.06 -4.32 -27.51
N GLY A 168 -6.54 -4.45 -26.29
CA GLY A 168 -7.13 -5.26 -25.22
C GLY A 168 -6.95 -6.77 -25.37
N LYS A 169 -6.19 -7.25 -26.36
CA LYS A 169 -5.92 -8.69 -26.61
C LYS A 169 -4.42 -9.00 -26.61
N ALA A 170 -3.75 -8.63 -25.52
CA ALA A 170 -2.36 -9.00 -25.31
C ALA A 170 -2.27 -10.42 -24.73
N GLN A 171 -2.38 -11.46 -25.57
CA GLN A 171 -2.34 -12.86 -25.09
C GLN A 171 -1.08 -13.13 -24.24
N GLY A 172 0.08 -12.62 -24.65
CA GLY A 172 1.32 -12.73 -23.88
C GLY A 172 1.30 -11.98 -22.54
N LEU A 173 0.56 -10.87 -22.44
CA LEU A 173 0.41 -10.11 -21.19
C LEU A 173 -0.49 -10.84 -20.20
N GLU A 174 -1.58 -11.46 -20.68
CA GLU A 174 -2.46 -12.28 -19.85
C GLU A 174 -1.77 -13.57 -19.39
N GLU A 175 -0.97 -14.20 -20.25
CA GLU A 175 -0.11 -15.33 -19.86
C GLU A 175 0.89 -14.92 -18.79
N LEU A 176 1.61 -13.81 -18.98
CA LEU A 176 2.53 -13.27 -17.98
C LEU A 176 1.81 -12.98 -16.65
N LYS A 177 0.64 -12.33 -16.70
CA LYS A 177 -0.17 -12.04 -15.51
C LYS A 177 -0.55 -13.33 -14.78
N ARG A 178 -0.99 -14.36 -15.51
CA ARG A 178 -1.33 -15.67 -14.94
C ARG A 178 -0.13 -16.29 -14.23
N ASP A 179 1.05 -16.25 -14.83
CA ASP A 179 2.26 -16.84 -14.30
C ASP A 179 2.77 -16.10 -13.06
N LEU A 180 2.74 -14.76 -13.08
CA LEU A 180 3.06 -13.92 -11.92
C LEU A 180 2.13 -14.19 -10.74
N LEU A 181 0.83 -14.37 -11.00
CA LEU A 181 -0.15 -14.67 -9.95
C LEU A 181 -0.03 -16.09 -9.42
N ALA A 182 0.34 -17.06 -10.28
CA ALA A 182 0.65 -18.42 -9.88
C ALA A 182 1.88 -18.44 -8.95
N TYR A 183 2.95 -17.75 -9.33
CA TYR A 183 4.16 -17.57 -8.51
C TYR A 183 3.85 -16.95 -7.14
N ASP A 184 3.12 -15.81 -7.10
CA ASP A 184 2.81 -15.16 -5.81
C ASP A 184 1.90 -16.04 -4.92
N ARG A 185 1.04 -16.88 -5.53
CA ARG A 185 0.25 -17.86 -4.76
C ARG A 185 1.12 -18.98 -4.20
N GLU A 186 2.09 -19.46 -4.96
CA GLU A 186 3.02 -20.50 -4.50
C GLU A 186 3.88 -20.00 -3.33
N LEU A 187 4.41 -18.78 -3.42
CA LEU A 187 5.13 -18.15 -2.31
C LEU A 187 4.28 -18.01 -1.06
N GLN A 188 3.02 -17.55 -1.20
CA GLN A 188 2.11 -17.45 -0.07
C GLN A 188 1.82 -18.80 0.58
N ARG A 189 1.63 -19.87 -0.22
CA ARG A 189 1.43 -21.23 0.28
C ARG A 189 2.65 -21.74 1.06
N LEU A 190 3.85 -21.40 0.60
CA LEU A 190 5.11 -21.78 1.25
C LEU A 190 5.50 -20.85 2.41
N GLY A 191 4.78 -19.75 2.63
CA GLY A 191 5.12 -18.74 3.63
C GLY A 191 6.42 -17.99 3.33
N LEU A 192 6.83 -17.94 2.06
CA LEU A 192 8.09 -17.36 1.61
C LEU A 192 7.91 -15.93 1.09
N ARG A 193 8.94 -15.11 1.29
CA ARG A 193 9.08 -13.79 0.66
C ARG A 193 9.93 -13.91 -0.60
N ASP A 194 9.66 -13.10 -1.62
CA ASP A 194 10.45 -13.05 -2.86
C ASP A 194 11.96 -12.92 -2.60
N SER A 195 12.35 -12.12 -1.60
CA SER A 195 13.75 -11.93 -1.22
C SER A 195 14.44 -13.20 -0.72
N GLN A 196 13.67 -14.16 -0.22
CA GLN A 196 14.19 -15.43 0.28
C GLN A 196 14.38 -16.45 -0.84
N VAL A 197 13.72 -16.28 -2.00
CA VAL A 197 13.75 -17.27 -3.08
C VAL A 197 15.17 -17.55 -3.57
N PRO A 198 16.04 -16.55 -3.80
CA PRO A 198 17.42 -16.84 -4.23
C PRO A 198 18.30 -17.44 -3.12
N THR A 199 17.90 -17.29 -1.86
CA THR A 199 18.59 -17.92 -0.72
C THR A 199 18.15 -19.37 -0.49
N LEU A 200 17.12 -19.84 -1.18
CA LEU A 200 16.72 -21.25 -1.19
C LEU A 200 17.73 -22.05 -2.00
N GLN A 201 18.93 -22.20 -1.46
CA GLN A 201 19.83 -23.23 -1.91
C GLN A 201 19.27 -24.57 -1.45
N ARG A 202 19.25 -25.56 -2.34
CA ARG A 202 18.88 -26.92 -2.01
C ARG A 202 19.95 -27.45 -1.05
N ALA A 203 19.71 -27.34 0.26
CA ALA A 203 20.57 -27.99 1.23
C ALA A 203 20.54 -29.50 0.92
N PRO A 204 21.69 -30.18 0.86
CA PRO A 204 21.69 -31.62 0.69
C PRO A 204 20.89 -32.24 1.85
N VAL A 205 20.07 -33.25 1.55
CA VAL A 205 19.18 -33.90 2.53
C VAL A 205 19.96 -34.33 3.79
N SER A 206 21.22 -34.73 3.60
CA SER A 206 22.15 -35.05 4.68
C SER A 206 22.42 -33.89 5.64
N ALA A 207 22.59 -32.66 5.15
CA ALA A 207 22.81 -31.49 5.99
C ALA A 207 21.54 -31.13 6.79
N THR A 208 20.36 -31.26 6.18
CA THR A 208 19.10 -31.04 6.89
C THR A 208 18.88 -32.10 7.97
N LEU A 209 19.12 -33.38 7.66
CA LEU A 209 18.99 -34.48 8.61
C LEU A 209 20.00 -34.37 9.76
N PHE A 210 21.23 -33.97 9.45
CA PHE A 210 22.26 -33.68 10.44
C PHE A 210 21.85 -32.53 11.36
N THR A 211 21.36 -31.43 10.80
CA THR A 211 20.90 -30.26 11.58
C THR A 211 19.73 -30.64 12.50
N LEU A 212 18.78 -31.42 11.98
CA LEU A 212 17.63 -31.89 12.76
C LEU A 212 18.08 -32.82 13.89
N GLY A 213 18.96 -33.79 13.60
CA GLY A 213 19.52 -34.71 14.57
C GLY A 213 20.34 -33.98 15.65
N HIS A 214 21.16 -33.02 15.24
CA HIS A 214 21.94 -32.17 16.14
C HIS A 214 21.04 -31.35 17.07
N MET A 215 19.98 -30.72 16.54
CA MET A 215 18.99 -30.02 17.36
C MET A 215 18.29 -30.95 18.36
N LEU A 216 17.96 -32.18 17.96
CA LEU A 216 17.33 -33.17 18.83
C LEU A 216 18.27 -33.63 19.94
N VAL A 217 19.55 -33.84 19.64
CA VAL A 217 20.58 -34.16 20.64
C VAL A 217 20.78 -33.00 21.61
N MET A 218 20.90 -31.77 21.11
CA MET A 218 21.04 -30.58 21.96
C MET A 218 19.83 -30.38 22.87
N LEU A 219 18.61 -30.55 22.34
CA LEU A 219 17.39 -30.50 23.14
C LEU A 219 17.35 -31.62 24.18
N GLY A 220 17.81 -32.83 23.83
CA GLY A 220 17.96 -33.94 24.74
C GLY A 220 18.90 -33.62 25.90
N ILE A 221 20.11 -33.14 25.62
CA ILE A 221 21.10 -32.74 26.63
C ILE A 221 20.56 -31.62 27.52
N ALA A 222 19.93 -30.60 26.92
CA ALA A 222 19.30 -29.50 27.66
C ALA A 222 18.15 -29.97 28.57
N SER A 223 17.49 -31.08 28.22
CA SER A 223 16.40 -31.65 29.02
C SER A 223 16.89 -32.53 30.20
N LEU A 224 18.15 -33.02 30.17
CA LEU A 224 18.68 -33.92 31.19
C LEU A 224 18.62 -33.36 32.63
N PRO A 225 19.01 -32.10 32.91
CA PRO A 225 18.91 -31.54 34.26
C PRO A 225 17.46 -31.49 34.75
N THR A 226 16.53 -31.13 33.86
CA THR A 226 15.09 -31.08 34.15
C THR A 226 14.53 -32.47 34.47
N ILE A 227 14.96 -33.50 33.75
CA ILE A 227 14.55 -34.89 33.99
C ILE A 227 15.10 -35.37 35.33
N ILE A 228 16.38 -35.12 35.62
CA ILE A 228 17.03 -35.54 36.88
C ILE A 228 16.35 -34.87 38.08
N LEU A 229 16.05 -33.57 38.00
CA LEU A 229 15.39 -32.84 39.07
C LEU A 229 13.97 -33.35 39.35
N ASN A 230 13.23 -33.74 38.31
CA ASN A 230 11.84 -34.20 38.43
C ASN A 230 11.70 -35.73 38.59
N ALA A 231 12.77 -36.50 38.45
CA ALA A 231 12.75 -37.96 38.57
C ALA A 231 12.19 -38.50 39.90
N PRO A 232 12.50 -37.92 41.08
CA PRO A 232 11.98 -38.42 42.35
C PRO A 232 10.45 -38.30 42.45
N VAL A 233 9.90 -37.19 41.94
CA VAL A 233 8.45 -36.94 41.91
C VAL A 233 7.75 -37.93 40.98
N GLY A 234 8.34 -38.18 39.80
CA GLY A 234 7.82 -39.17 38.85
C GLY A 234 7.82 -40.58 39.43
N MET A 235 8.91 -41.00 40.07
CA MET A 235 9.01 -42.31 40.72
C MET A 235 8.02 -42.46 41.88
N ALA A 236 7.85 -41.43 42.70
CA ALA A 236 6.87 -41.42 43.79
C ALA A 236 5.43 -41.56 43.26
N ALA A 237 5.08 -40.85 42.18
CA ALA A 237 3.78 -40.96 41.54
C ALA A 237 3.50 -42.38 41.01
N VAL A 238 4.49 -43.01 40.36
CA VAL A 238 4.36 -44.39 39.85
C VAL A 238 4.23 -45.41 40.99
N ALA A 239 5.00 -45.25 42.06
CA ALA A 239 4.89 -46.12 43.23
C ALA A 239 3.52 -46.01 43.92
N TRP A 240 3.00 -44.79 44.05
CA TRP A 240 1.69 -44.54 44.64
C TRP A 240 0.56 -45.12 43.77
N ALA A 241 0.67 -45.03 42.44
CA ALA A 241 -0.29 -45.65 41.53
C ALA A 241 -0.32 -47.18 41.63
N LYS A 242 0.83 -47.83 41.81
CA LYS A 242 0.92 -49.30 41.99
C LYS A 242 0.38 -49.79 43.34
N CYS A 243 0.38 -48.95 44.37
CA CYS A 243 -0.17 -49.28 45.69
C CYS A 243 -1.70 -49.16 45.77
N LYS A 244 -2.34 -48.59 44.73
CA LYS A 244 -3.78 -48.33 44.69
C LYS A 244 -4.56 -49.32 43.81
N GLN A 245 -3.88 -50.26 43.15
CA GLN A 245 -4.44 -51.45 42.49
C GLN A 245 -4.29 -52.65 43.42
#